data_AF-A0AAV6KAT3-F1
#
_entry.id   AF-A0AAV6KAT3-F1
#
_cell.length_a   1.000
_cell.length_b   1.000
_cell.length_c   1.000
_cell.angle_alpha   90.00
_cell.angle_beta   90.00
_cell.angle_gamma   90.00
#
_symmetry.space_group_name_H-M   'P 1'
#
loop_
_entity.id
_entity.type
_entity.pdbx_description
1 polymer ?
#
loop_
_entity_poly.entity_id
_entity_poly.type
_entity_poly.pdbx_seq_one_letter_code
_entity_poly.pdbx_strand_id
1 'polypeptide(L)'
;MIHVKSFPLFLIFLCTCSTIQTAIRKLLFVGFDSTMSVGLRGPTNLFGHPTDKLLAKIDSELSQWNSEPTKPVTKISFGHFPLSFSAASDSGKTLRDIFLKHSLSAYLCGHLHTKFGKNLKRHHYLSNNLLTSQKFFQLNAHQNLSESRGNCSNGASAFKEFWEWEMGDWRKSRAMRILSIDRGFLSFVDIDFELGGKKTIILPTFPLDSRFMVKMSSAYQYECKSIDHSAYSTIRTLVFSSSTIASVVVRIYDSRPGNLNVVLESSMNKHDGGTFSRGDLYVAPWNFEAFEDPSPDRYWLQVEATDIAGRSTLTELRPFSINGLTAKLSWTWKEFVVMGCQWDALYYPILWSFYFCTFSILIIPKLMLAFSKKHYGYRNFIAKKSLINGIAWVFKEFYAVPLLWLGIAVYLFYLLLCPWVLGKVFTDGGEMGFMTFKGWVVKFNKIGKLDFIGVPDIMVVVLPHLFFVILPTILVTGALAVERGMYRQRFLSLSGKKEDDHIEENNGSRSRIGDSYWNGKSSTCIDKRWIRNIVLVASLAIFWKHFKSCRVLVKAYDINPFLHFPVYSLTMPVLLTYAIYKTRRV
;
A
#
# COMPACT_ATOMS: atom_id res chain seq x y z
N MET A 1 44.86 -12.70 12.55
CA MET A 1 44.03 -13.19 13.67
C MET A 1 43.28 -12.02 14.30
N ILE A 2 42.14 -11.62 13.72
CA ILE A 2 41.03 -10.91 14.40
C ILE A 2 39.77 -11.44 13.71
N HIS A 3 39.12 -12.42 14.34
CA HIS A 3 37.85 -12.97 13.88
C HIS A 3 36.75 -11.92 14.14
N VAL A 4 36.28 -11.24 13.09
CA VAL A 4 35.04 -10.47 13.17
C VAL A 4 33.88 -11.46 13.03
N LYS A 5 33.35 -11.90 14.18
CA LYS A 5 32.11 -12.68 14.24
C LYS A 5 30.98 -11.85 13.64
N SER A 6 30.29 -12.42 12.66
CA SER A 6 29.05 -11.92 12.10
C SER A 6 27.97 -11.85 13.18
N PHE A 7 27.76 -10.67 13.75
CA PHE A 7 26.53 -10.37 14.48
C PHE A 7 25.44 -10.00 13.46
N PRO A 8 24.29 -10.66 13.43
CA PRO A 8 23.12 -10.08 12.78
C PRO A 8 22.73 -8.86 13.61
N LEU A 9 22.94 -7.65 13.08
CA LEU A 9 22.45 -6.42 13.69
C LEU A 9 20.92 -6.49 13.77
N PHE A 10 20.40 -6.92 14.93
CA PHE A 10 19.18 -6.34 15.46
C PHE A 10 19.55 -4.92 15.88
N LEU A 11 19.45 -3.97 14.95
CA LEU A 11 19.57 -2.55 15.26
C LEU A 11 18.31 -2.14 16.02
N ILE A 12 18.41 -2.10 17.34
CA ILE A 12 17.55 -1.26 18.18
C ILE A 12 18.01 0.18 17.88
N PHE A 13 17.28 0.89 17.02
CA PHE A 13 17.64 2.25 16.61
C PHE A 13 17.32 3.24 17.74
N LEU A 14 18.13 3.30 18.79
CA LEU A 14 18.12 4.51 19.62
C LEU A 14 18.33 5.71 18.69
N CYS A 15 17.55 6.78 18.89
CA CYS A 15 17.63 7.96 18.03
C CYS A 15 19.06 8.51 18.07
N THR A 16 19.78 8.30 16.97
CA THR A 16 21.24 8.42 16.85
C THR A 16 21.51 9.47 15.78
N CYS A 17 22.19 10.54 16.18
CA CYS A 17 22.66 11.57 15.27
C CYS A 17 24.14 11.30 14.98
N SER A 18 24.53 11.30 13.71
CA SER A 18 25.92 11.16 13.30
C SER A 18 26.25 12.21 12.27
N THR A 19 27.31 12.96 12.54
CA THR A 19 27.77 14.07 11.71
C THR A 19 29.11 13.75 11.10
N ILE A 20 29.27 14.01 9.81
CA ILE A 20 30.55 13.91 9.11
C ILE A 20 30.81 15.25 8.43
N GLN A 21 31.94 15.86 8.75
CA GLN A 21 32.35 17.11 8.13
C GLN A 21 33.58 16.87 7.27
N THR A 22 33.50 17.28 6.01
CA THR A 22 34.65 17.31 5.09
C THR A 22 35.08 18.75 4.84
N ALA A 23 36.21 18.92 4.13
CA ALA A 23 36.69 20.23 3.71
C ALA A 23 35.62 21.00 2.90
N ILE A 24 34.83 20.29 2.09
CA ILE A 24 33.95 20.86 1.07
C ILE A 24 32.47 20.83 1.50
N ARG A 25 32.05 19.86 2.34
CA ARG A 25 30.63 19.68 2.67
C ARG A 25 30.40 19.05 4.03
N LYS A 26 29.16 19.16 4.49
CA LYS A 26 28.69 18.56 5.75
C LYS A 26 27.67 17.47 5.44
N LEU A 27 27.78 16.33 6.10
CA LEU A 27 26.83 15.22 6.03
C LEU A 27 26.21 15.04 7.41
N LEU A 28 24.88 14.99 7.44
CA LEU A 28 24.10 14.79 8.65
C LEU A 28 23.25 13.54 8.49
N PHE A 29 23.44 12.58 9.39
CA PHE A 29 22.69 11.34 9.45
C PHE A 29 21.85 11.32 10.72
N VAL A 30 20.54 11.13 10.58
CA VAL A 30 19.61 11.05 11.71
C VAL A 30 18.86 9.72 11.68
N GLY A 31 19.23 8.84 12.59
CA GLY A 31 18.55 7.60 12.87
C GLY A 31 17.45 7.80 13.90
N PHE A 32 16.31 7.11 13.73
CA PHE A 32 15.23 7.12 14.72
C PHE A 32 14.49 5.79 14.77
N ASP A 33 13.86 5.53 15.90
CA ASP A 33 12.95 4.42 16.11
C ASP A 33 11.55 4.97 16.40
N SER A 34 10.63 4.62 15.51
CA SER A 34 9.21 4.95 15.64
C SER A 34 8.39 3.74 16.09
N THR A 35 8.99 2.65 16.56
CA THR A 35 8.23 1.56 17.18
C THR A 35 7.47 2.08 18.41
N MET A 36 6.33 1.45 18.68
CA MET A 36 5.57 1.75 19.89
C MET A 36 6.41 1.41 21.12
N SER A 37 6.36 2.27 22.13
CA SER A 37 6.96 2.00 23.44
C SER A 37 6.36 0.76 24.12
N VAL A 38 5.15 0.37 23.70
CA VAL A 38 4.44 -0.78 24.20
C VAL A 38 4.45 -1.89 23.13
N GLY A 39 4.91 -3.09 23.51
CA GLY A 39 5.00 -4.25 22.63
C GLY A 39 3.65 -4.89 22.33
N LEU A 40 2.92 -4.36 21.33
CA LEU A 40 1.70 -4.99 20.83
C LEU A 40 2.01 -6.33 20.16
N ARG A 41 1.20 -7.36 20.46
CA ARG A 41 1.22 -8.62 19.73
C ARG A 41 0.69 -8.42 18.30
N GLY A 42 1.33 -9.07 17.34
CA GLY A 42 0.84 -9.13 15.97
C GLY A 42 -0.51 -9.88 15.89
N PRO A 43 -1.39 -9.54 14.93
CA PRO A 43 -1.12 -8.75 13.74
C PRO A 43 -1.27 -7.22 13.87
N THR A 44 -1.58 -6.68 15.05
CA THR A 44 -1.84 -5.24 15.25
C THR A 44 -0.58 -4.46 15.67
N ASN A 45 0.54 -4.70 15.01
CA ASN A 45 1.83 -4.05 15.27
C ASN A 45 2.60 -3.76 13.97
N LEU A 46 1.86 -3.30 12.96
CA LEU A 46 2.31 -3.11 11.58
C LEU A 46 2.89 -1.71 11.32
N PHE A 47 2.42 -0.69 12.04
CA PHE A 47 2.78 0.70 11.81
C PHE A 47 3.87 1.18 12.77
N GLY A 48 4.65 2.16 12.32
CA GLY A 48 5.41 3.04 13.21
C GLY A 48 4.49 4.08 13.85
N HIS A 49 4.70 4.38 15.12
CA HIS A 49 3.94 5.33 15.94
C HIS A 49 4.87 6.44 16.47
N PRO A 50 5.23 7.42 15.63
CA PRO A 50 6.06 8.52 16.07
C PRO A 50 5.31 9.40 17.09
N THR A 51 5.90 9.60 18.26
CA THR A 51 5.35 10.54 19.27
C THR A 51 5.71 11.98 18.93
N ASP A 52 4.94 12.95 19.43
CA ASP A 52 5.26 14.38 19.27
C ASP A 52 6.66 14.73 19.81
N LYS A 53 7.06 14.08 20.92
CA LYS A 53 8.40 14.21 21.48
C LYS A 53 9.48 13.70 20.54
N LEU A 54 9.25 12.55 19.88
CA LEU A 54 10.18 12.00 18.89
C LEU A 54 10.28 12.94 17.69
N LEU A 55 9.15 13.42 17.16
CA LEU A 55 9.13 14.35 16.03
C LEU A 55 9.86 15.66 16.36
N ALA A 56 9.67 16.22 17.55
CA ALA A 56 10.39 17.41 18.00
C ALA A 56 11.90 17.16 18.13
N LYS A 57 12.30 15.97 18.62
CA LYS A 57 13.72 15.59 18.66
C LYS A 57 14.32 15.51 17.25
N ILE A 58 13.65 14.81 16.33
CA ILE A 58 14.11 14.69 14.93
C ILE A 58 14.20 16.08 14.28
N ASP A 59 13.22 16.94 14.51
CA ASP A 59 13.21 18.31 14.01
C ASP A 59 14.40 19.13 14.53
N SER A 60 14.74 18.98 15.81
CA SER A 60 15.90 19.63 16.42
C SER A 60 17.22 19.11 15.85
N GLU A 61 17.39 17.79 15.74
CA GLU A 61 18.61 17.17 15.20
C GLU A 61 18.82 17.58 13.73
N LEU A 62 17.76 17.55 12.92
CA LEU A 62 17.81 17.98 11.52
C LEU A 62 18.01 19.49 11.35
N SER A 63 17.75 20.29 12.39
CA SER A 63 18.00 21.73 12.38
C SER A 63 19.48 22.08 12.54
N GLN A 64 20.33 21.10 12.89
CA GLN A 64 21.76 21.32 13.02
C GLN A 64 22.36 21.86 11.72
N TRP A 65 23.20 22.90 11.85
CA TRP A 65 23.86 23.62 10.77
C TRP A 65 22.94 24.41 9.80
N ASN A 66 21.64 24.56 10.10
CA ASN A 66 20.76 25.43 9.31
C ASN A 66 21.21 26.90 9.31
N SER A 67 21.88 27.34 10.37
CA SER A 67 22.36 28.72 10.57
C SER A 67 23.78 28.97 10.06
N GLU A 68 24.47 27.95 9.52
CA GLU A 68 25.85 28.06 9.04
C GLU A 68 25.90 27.96 7.50
N PRO A 69 25.73 29.08 6.77
CA PRO A 69 25.54 29.06 5.31
C PRO A 69 26.83 28.76 4.51
N THR A 70 27.98 28.59 5.16
CA THR A 70 29.28 28.52 4.47
C THR A 70 29.56 27.18 3.79
N LYS A 71 28.87 26.09 4.16
CA LYS A 71 29.06 24.76 3.53
C LYS A 71 27.72 24.07 3.26
N PRO A 72 27.51 23.48 2.07
CA PRO A 72 26.29 22.74 1.77
C PRO A 72 26.17 21.51 2.68
N VAL A 73 24.96 21.31 3.22
CA VAL A 73 24.64 20.19 4.12
C VAL A 73 23.80 19.15 3.38
N THR A 74 24.26 17.90 3.36
CA THR A 74 23.46 16.76 2.89
C THR A 74 22.87 16.04 4.08
N LYS A 75 21.54 16.05 4.19
CA LYS A 75 20.80 15.39 5.28
C LYS A 75 20.21 14.07 4.81
N ILE A 76 20.45 13.01 5.57
CA ILE A 76 19.90 11.68 5.33
C ILE A 76 19.30 11.17 6.64
N SER A 77 18.06 10.70 6.59
CA SER A 77 17.42 10.08 7.75
C SER A 77 17.23 8.59 7.49
N PHE A 78 17.23 7.79 8.55
CA PHE A 78 16.93 6.37 8.45
C PHE A 78 16.07 5.88 9.62
N GLY A 79 15.15 4.99 9.31
CA GLY A 79 14.17 4.45 10.25
C GLY A 79 13.65 3.09 9.79
N HIS A 80 12.85 2.43 10.63
CA HIS A 80 12.37 1.08 10.29
C HIS A 80 11.21 1.08 9.29
N PHE A 81 10.21 1.95 9.49
CA PHE A 81 8.95 1.89 8.75
C PHE A 81 8.93 2.86 7.55
N PRO A 82 8.32 2.49 6.42
CA PRO A 82 8.02 3.42 5.35
C PRO A 82 6.92 4.38 5.81
N LEU A 83 6.83 5.56 5.19
CA LEU A 83 5.88 6.61 5.57
C LEU A 83 4.42 6.22 5.33
N SER A 84 4.15 5.32 4.38
CA SER A 84 2.83 4.72 4.17
C SER A 84 2.38 3.80 5.31
N PHE A 85 3.33 3.30 6.11
CA PHE A 85 3.12 2.50 7.31
C PHE A 85 3.63 3.22 8.57
N SER A 86 3.47 4.55 8.61
CA SER A 86 3.67 5.37 9.81
C SER A 86 2.39 6.10 10.15
N ALA A 87 1.96 6.01 11.40
CA ALA A 87 0.83 6.77 11.94
C ALA A 87 1.21 8.26 12.11
N ALA A 88 0.20 9.12 12.14
CA ALA A 88 0.36 10.48 12.65
C ALA A 88 0.55 10.47 14.18
N SER A 89 1.24 11.49 14.69
CA SER A 89 1.36 11.70 16.13
C SER A 89 0.04 12.23 16.73
N ASP A 90 -0.03 12.36 18.06
CA ASP A 90 -1.21 12.88 18.76
C ASP A 90 -1.61 14.29 18.31
N SER A 91 -0.64 15.14 17.93
CA SER A 91 -0.90 16.46 17.35
C SER A 91 -1.28 16.46 15.86
N GLY A 92 -1.36 15.28 15.23
CA GLY A 92 -1.65 15.10 13.81
C GLY A 92 -0.48 15.38 12.87
N LYS A 93 0.74 15.55 13.41
CA LYS A 93 1.96 15.75 12.61
C LYS A 93 2.51 14.41 12.14
N THR A 94 3.14 14.42 10.98
CA THR A 94 3.74 13.20 10.39
C THR A 94 5.25 13.36 10.22
N LEU A 95 5.97 12.23 10.11
CA LEU A 95 7.39 12.21 9.73
C LEU A 95 7.62 12.91 8.39
N ARG A 96 6.68 12.75 7.45
CA ARG A 96 6.72 13.41 6.13
C ARG A 96 6.83 14.94 6.27
N ASP A 97 6.07 15.54 7.19
CA ASP A 97 6.07 16.99 7.39
C ASP A 97 7.43 17.50 7.86
N ILE A 98 8.07 16.77 8.79
CA ILE A 98 9.41 17.09 9.29
C ILE A 98 10.46 16.92 8.19
N PHE A 99 10.38 15.85 7.40
CA PHE A 99 11.35 15.57 6.33
C PHE A 99 11.24 16.57 5.18
N LEU A 100 10.01 17.00 4.82
CA LEU A 100 9.81 18.08 3.86
C LEU A 100 10.30 19.42 4.39
N LYS A 101 10.07 19.72 5.68
CA LYS A 101 10.55 20.97 6.32
C LYS A 101 12.07 21.12 6.19
N HIS A 102 12.81 20.02 6.29
CA HIS A 102 14.29 20.00 6.24
C HIS A 102 14.89 19.67 4.88
N SER A 103 14.07 19.46 3.85
CA SER A 103 14.49 19.08 2.49
C SER A 103 15.53 17.96 2.47
N LEU A 104 15.19 16.81 3.04
CA LEU A 104 16.11 15.67 3.10
C LEU A 104 16.60 15.25 1.71
N SER A 105 17.80 14.69 1.66
CA SER A 105 18.28 14.07 0.42
C SER A 105 17.69 12.70 0.19
N ALA A 106 17.64 11.89 1.25
CA ALA A 106 16.95 10.62 1.23
C ALA A 106 16.48 10.25 2.64
N TYR A 107 15.36 9.53 2.70
CA TYR A 107 14.90 8.76 3.83
C TYR A 107 15.05 7.28 3.51
N LEU A 108 15.87 6.58 4.29
CA LEU A 108 16.12 5.14 4.13
C LEU A 108 15.22 4.37 5.10
N CYS A 109 14.37 3.49 4.57
CA CYS A 109 13.45 2.70 5.38
C CYS A 109 13.49 1.20 5.02
N GLY A 110 12.76 0.39 5.79
CA GLY A 110 12.63 -1.06 5.58
C GLY A 110 11.20 -1.54 5.82
N HIS A 111 11.04 -2.60 6.60
CA HIS A 111 9.77 -3.22 7.02
C HIS A 111 9.04 -4.08 5.97
N LEU A 112 8.93 -3.62 4.72
CA LEU A 112 8.19 -4.34 3.69
C LEU A 112 8.99 -5.48 3.05
N HIS A 113 10.33 -5.37 3.10
CA HIS A 113 11.27 -6.29 2.49
C HIS A 113 10.99 -6.45 0.98
N THR A 114 11.55 -7.47 0.33
CA THR A 114 11.37 -7.69 -1.13
C THR A 114 10.01 -8.27 -1.53
N LYS A 115 9.06 -8.44 -0.60
CA LYS A 115 7.78 -9.12 -0.84
C LYS A 115 6.88 -8.37 -1.83
N PHE A 116 7.02 -7.05 -1.89
CA PHE A 116 6.12 -6.19 -2.67
C PHE A 116 6.76 -5.55 -3.91
N GLY A 117 8.06 -5.79 -4.13
CA GLY A 117 8.78 -5.28 -5.28
C GLY A 117 10.22 -4.90 -4.92
N LYS A 118 11.01 -4.55 -5.95
CA LYS A 118 12.35 -3.97 -5.81
C LYS A 118 12.34 -2.45 -6.07
N ASN A 119 11.20 -1.88 -6.50
CA ASN A 119 11.03 -0.45 -6.79
C ASN A 119 10.16 0.28 -5.76
N LEU A 120 10.33 -0.05 -4.48
CA LEU A 120 9.65 0.61 -3.37
C LEU A 120 10.34 1.95 -3.06
N LYS A 121 10.15 2.90 -3.99
CA LYS A 121 10.79 4.22 -4.01
C LYS A 121 9.72 5.26 -4.24
N ARG A 122 9.70 6.32 -3.44
CA ARG A 122 8.71 7.37 -3.52
C ARG A 122 9.35 8.74 -3.41
N HIS A 123 9.03 9.62 -4.32
CA HIS A 123 9.41 11.02 -4.25
C HIS A 123 8.33 11.82 -3.53
N HIS A 124 8.73 12.56 -2.50
CA HIS A 124 7.88 13.48 -1.76
C HIS A 124 8.28 14.90 -2.08
N TYR A 125 7.30 15.75 -2.33
CA TYR A 125 7.50 17.19 -2.46
C TYR A 125 6.32 17.93 -1.86
N LEU A 126 6.54 19.20 -1.53
CA LEU A 126 5.49 20.13 -1.13
C LEU A 126 5.01 20.89 -2.37
N SER A 127 3.75 20.69 -2.76
CA SER A 127 3.08 21.51 -3.79
C SER A 127 2.19 22.55 -3.14
N ASN A 128 2.23 23.80 -3.62
CA ASN A 128 1.30 24.85 -3.19
C ASN A 128 -0.14 24.57 -3.64
N ASN A 129 -0.33 23.73 -4.67
CA ASN A 129 -1.64 23.26 -5.14
C ASN A 129 -1.91 21.85 -4.60
N LEU A 130 -2.03 21.73 -3.27
CA LEU A 130 -2.31 20.45 -2.62
C LEU A 130 -3.73 19.99 -2.97
N LEU A 131 -3.88 19.30 -4.10
CA LEU A 131 -5.09 18.54 -4.39
C LEU A 131 -5.33 17.59 -3.22
N THR A 132 -6.55 17.63 -2.65
CA THR A 132 -6.95 16.88 -1.45
C THR A 132 -6.64 15.37 -1.57
N SER A 133 -6.56 14.85 -2.80
CA SER A 133 -6.20 13.45 -3.12
C SER A 133 -4.76 13.07 -2.73
N GLN A 134 -3.80 14.00 -2.78
CA GLN A 134 -2.38 13.72 -2.45
C GLN A 134 -2.16 13.37 -0.97
N LYS A 135 -3.12 13.74 -0.09
CA LYS A 135 -3.11 13.35 1.32
C LYS A 135 -3.42 11.86 1.51
N PHE A 136 -4.15 11.25 0.57
CA PHE A 136 -4.64 9.88 0.67
C PHE A 136 -3.83 8.89 -0.17
N PHE A 137 -3.48 9.27 -1.40
CA PHE A 137 -2.71 8.40 -2.28
C PHE A 137 -1.86 9.16 -3.30
N GLN A 138 -0.84 8.48 -3.81
CA GLN A 138 0.01 8.92 -4.91
C GLN A 138 0.06 7.80 -5.95
N LEU A 139 -0.24 8.09 -7.21
CA LEU A 139 -0.41 7.06 -8.25
C LEU A 139 0.91 6.54 -8.83
N ASN A 140 1.98 7.35 -8.82
CA ASN A 140 3.29 7.00 -9.37
C ASN A 140 4.42 7.40 -8.42
N ALA A 141 5.63 6.83 -8.61
CA ALA A 141 6.78 7.08 -7.76
C ALA A 141 7.15 8.56 -7.63
N HIS A 142 7.00 9.31 -8.72
CA HIS A 142 7.04 10.77 -8.76
C HIS A 142 5.85 11.27 -9.59
N GLN A 143 5.42 12.52 -9.38
CA GLN A 143 4.35 13.12 -10.18
C GLN A 143 4.94 13.93 -11.33
N ASN A 144 4.23 14.00 -12.46
CA ASN A 144 4.57 14.93 -13.54
C ASN A 144 4.23 16.33 -13.05
N LEU A 145 5.22 17.10 -12.62
CA LEU A 145 5.03 18.54 -12.50
C LEU A 145 5.10 19.16 -13.88
N SER A 146 4.05 19.90 -14.21
CA SER A 146 4.10 20.95 -15.23
C SER A 146 5.34 21.80 -14.97
N GLU A 147 6.12 22.01 -16.02
CA GLU A 147 7.29 22.90 -16.08
C GLU A 147 6.98 24.23 -15.38
N SER A 148 7.35 24.34 -14.11
CA SER A 148 7.53 25.65 -13.50
C SER A 148 8.89 26.12 -14.00
N ARG A 149 8.92 26.80 -15.15
CA ARG A 149 10.06 27.67 -15.51
C ARG A 149 10.33 28.55 -14.30
N GLY A 150 11.34 28.19 -13.53
CA GLY A 150 11.65 28.90 -12.30
C GLY A 150 12.16 30.27 -12.70
N ASN A 151 11.49 31.34 -12.29
CA ASN A 151 12.13 32.65 -12.30
C ASN A 151 13.43 32.50 -11.49
N CYS A 152 14.59 32.69 -12.13
CA CYS A 152 15.92 32.65 -11.51
C CYS A 152 16.16 33.90 -10.62
N SER A 153 15.14 34.32 -9.89
CA SER A 153 15.20 35.42 -8.94
C SER A 153 15.94 34.97 -7.69
N ASN A 154 16.95 35.74 -7.28
CA ASN A 154 17.65 35.58 -6.01
C ASN A 154 16.65 35.78 -4.84
N GLY A 155 15.99 34.69 -4.42
CA GLY A 155 14.94 34.72 -3.39
C GLY A 155 13.85 33.64 -3.53
N ALA A 156 13.86 32.83 -4.59
CA ALA A 156 12.93 31.71 -4.71
C ALA A 156 13.13 30.71 -3.55
N SER A 157 12.02 30.33 -2.88
CA SER A 157 12.09 29.38 -1.77
C SER A 157 12.60 28.04 -2.27
N ALA A 158 13.65 27.49 -1.63
CA ALA A 158 14.18 26.17 -1.96
C ALA A 158 13.06 25.13 -1.97
N PHE A 159 13.05 24.28 -3.00
CA PHE A 159 12.09 23.19 -3.11
C PHE A 159 12.16 22.30 -1.86
N LYS A 160 10.98 22.05 -1.27
CA LYS A 160 10.82 21.12 -0.16
C LYS A 160 10.50 19.75 -0.73
N GLU A 161 11.51 18.91 -0.83
CA GLU A 161 11.42 17.57 -1.41
C GLU A 161 12.36 16.59 -0.72
N PHE A 162 12.09 15.31 -0.88
CA PHE A 162 13.01 14.22 -0.54
C PHE A 162 12.61 12.91 -1.22
N TRP A 163 13.56 12.00 -1.33
CA TRP A 163 13.32 10.62 -1.75
C TRP A 163 13.17 9.69 -0.56
N GLU A 164 12.10 8.89 -0.54
CA GLU A 164 11.94 7.74 0.33
C GLU A 164 12.37 6.48 -0.43
N TRP A 165 13.30 5.71 0.15
CA TRP A 165 13.76 4.45 -0.43
C TRP A 165 13.65 3.33 0.60
N GLU A 166 12.74 2.39 0.32
CA GLU A 166 12.66 1.13 1.06
C GLU A 166 13.75 0.17 0.59
N MET A 167 14.23 -0.65 1.53
CA MET A 167 15.28 -1.64 1.30
C MET A 167 14.80 -3.06 1.67
N GLY A 168 15.21 -4.02 0.84
CA GLY A 168 14.96 -5.44 1.04
C GLY A 168 15.58 -6.04 2.31
N ASP A 169 15.27 -7.30 2.59
CA ASP A 169 15.79 -8.03 3.76
C ASP A 169 17.20 -8.60 3.49
N TRP A 170 18.10 -8.50 4.47
CA TRP A 170 19.33 -9.28 4.48
C TRP A 170 19.11 -10.73 4.92
N ARG A 171 18.19 -11.00 5.87
CA ARG A 171 18.02 -12.32 6.47
C ARG A 171 17.47 -13.34 5.48
N LYS A 172 16.42 -12.98 4.73
CA LYS A 172 15.77 -13.86 3.75
C LYS A 172 16.19 -13.59 2.31
N SER A 173 16.03 -12.36 1.83
CA SER A 173 16.30 -12.01 0.43
C SER A 173 17.76 -11.66 0.14
N ARG A 174 18.64 -11.69 1.15
CA ARG A 174 20.07 -11.37 1.01
C ARG A 174 20.31 -10.11 0.18
N ALA A 175 19.45 -9.11 0.38
CA ALA A 175 19.49 -7.86 -0.36
C ALA A 175 20.33 -6.84 0.39
N MET A 176 21.14 -6.07 -0.35
CA MET A 176 22.02 -5.03 0.19
C MET A 176 22.01 -3.82 -0.74
N ARG A 177 21.92 -2.62 -0.17
CA ARG A 177 22.13 -1.36 -0.91
C ARG A 177 23.50 -0.80 -0.59
N ILE A 178 24.25 -0.39 -1.61
CA ILE A 178 25.42 0.48 -1.45
C ILE A 178 25.00 1.88 -1.88
N LEU A 179 25.07 2.83 -0.94
CA LEU A 179 24.82 4.25 -1.19
C LEU A 179 26.17 4.97 -1.31
N SER A 180 26.29 5.86 -2.29
CA SER A 180 27.40 6.80 -2.40
C SER A 180 26.91 8.23 -2.39
N ILE A 181 27.78 9.11 -1.89
CA ILE A 181 27.56 10.56 -1.83
C ILE A 181 28.73 11.20 -2.57
N ASP A 182 28.49 11.66 -3.78
CA ASP A 182 29.51 12.18 -4.67
C ASP A 182 29.27 13.67 -4.93
N ARG A 183 30.05 14.53 -4.27
CA ARG A 183 29.92 16.00 -4.31
C ARG A 183 28.52 16.56 -3.96
N GLY A 184 27.61 15.73 -3.45
CA GLY A 184 26.22 16.10 -3.13
C GLY A 184 25.17 15.36 -3.90
N PHE A 185 25.59 14.67 -4.95
CA PHE A 185 24.76 13.73 -5.65
C PHE A 185 24.71 12.41 -4.87
N LEU A 186 23.50 11.93 -4.59
CA LEU A 186 23.29 10.63 -3.98
C LEU A 186 23.02 9.61 -5.09
N SER A 187 23.76 8.51 -5.06
CA SER A 187 23.51 7.37 -5.93
C SER A 187 23.55 6.08 -5.16
N PHE A 188 22.86 5.06 -5.64
CA PHE A 188 22.89 3.76 -5.01
C PHE A 188 22.82 2.63 -6.02
N VAL A 189 23.24 1.44 -5.58
CA VAL A 189 23.03 0.18 -6.29
C VAL A 189 22.43 -0.82 -5.31
N ASP A 190 21.38 -1.50 -5.76
CA ASP A 190 20.76 -2.59 -5.03
C ASP A 190 21.33 -3.92 -5.52
N ILE A 191 21.79 -4.72 -4.57
CA ILE A 191 22.50 -5.96 -4.82
C ILE A 191 21.70 -7.09 -4.20
N ASP A 192 21.49 -8.12 -5.02
CA ASP A 192 20.85 -9.36 -4.62
C ASP A 192 21.91 -10.47 -4.58
N PHE A 193 22.03 -11.14 -3.44
CA PHE A 193 22.94 -12.26 -3.23
C PHE A 193 22.20 -13.62 -3.18
N GLU A 194 20.93 -13.69 -3.60
CA GLU A 194 20.16 -14.96 -3.66
C GLU A 194 20.88 -16.03 -4.52
N LEU A 195 21.50 -15.62 -5.63
CA LEU A 195 22.24 -16.50 -6.54
C LEU A 195 23.73 -16.66 -6.18
N GLY A 196 24.18 -16.11 -5.04
CA GLY A 196 25.56 -16.20 -4.56
C GLY A 196 26.30 -14.87 -4.50
N GLY A 197 27.56 -14.93 -4.04
CA GLY A 197 28.43 -13.76 -3.87
C GLY A 197 28.81 -13.10 -5.20
N LYS A 198 28.54 -11.80 -5.35
CA LYS A 198 29.07 -11.01 -6.48
C LYS A 198 30.55 -10.71 -6.29
N LYS A 199 31.37 -11.09 -7.27
CA LYS A 199 32.83 -10.86 -7.26
C LYS A 199 33.21 -9.42 -7.60
N THR A 200 32.39 -8.75 -8.40
CA THR A 200 32.54 -7.35 -8.81
C THR A 200 31.18 -6.65 -8.67
N ILE A 201 31.20 -5.45 -8.11
CA ILE A 201 30.05 -4.58 -7.93
C ILE A 201 30.43 -3.21 -8.49
N ILE A 202 29.60 -2.69 -9.37
CA ILE A 202 29.82 -1.41 -10.04
C ILE A 202 28.72 -0.47 -9.58
N LEU A 203 29.10 0.67 -9.00
CA LEU A 203 28.22 1.73 -8.55
C LEU A 203 28.56 3.02 -9.29
N PRO A 204 27.86 3.30 -10.42
CA PRO A 204 28.06 4.55 -11.13
C PRO A 204 27.50 5.74 -10.31
N THR A 205 28.36 6.71 -9.99
CA THR A 205 28.04 7.82 -9.08
C THR A 205 27.53 9.06 -9.78
N PHE A 206 27.99 9.32 -11.01
CA PHE A 206 27.52 10.39 -11.88
C PHE A 206 27.70 9.99 -13.36
N PRO A 207 26.76 10.31 -14.28
CA PRO A 207 25.49 11.02 -14.07
C PRO A 207 24.49 10.22 -13.23
N LEU A 208 23.40 10.85 -12.78
CA LEU A 208 22.41 10.20 -11.92
C LEU A 208 21.32 9.47 -12.73
N ASP A 209 20.76 8.39 -12.16
CA ASP A 209 19.60 7.72 -12.75
C ASP A 209 18.40 8.66 -12.73
N SER A 210 17.93 9.05 -13.91
CA SER A 210 16.84 10.02 -14.07
C SER A 210 15.51 9.54 -13.51
N ARG A 211 15.36 8.25 -13.15
CA ARG A 211 14.11 7.70 -12.60
C ARG A 211 13.94 7.91 -11.10
N PHE A 212 15.03 7.91 -10.32
CA PHE A 212 14.92 7.89 -8.85
C PHE A 212 16.05 8.60 -8.09
N MET A 213 17.00 9.23 -8.77
CA MET A 213 18.16 9.89 -8.13
C MET A 213 18.20 11.41 -8.36
N VAL A 214 17.36 11.94 -9.25
CA VAL A 214 17.29 13.37 -9.59
C VAL A 214 16.33 14.12 -8.66
N LYS A 215 16.66 15.37 -8.36
CA LYS A 215 15.86 16.28 -7.53
C LYS A 215 15.37 17.48 -8.35
N MET A 216 14.27 18.09 -7.95
CA MET A 216 13.83 19.36 -8.55
C MET A 216 14.86 20.48 -8.32
N SER A 217 15.56 20.43 -7.19
CA SER A 217 16.69 21.33 -6.93
C SER A 217 17.81 21.21 -7.98
N SER A 218 18.08 20.01 -8.52
CA SER A 218 19.12 19.84 -9.54
C SER A 218 18.71 20.44 -10.89
N ALA A 219 17.45 20.31 -11.29
CA ALA A 219 16.94 20.95 -12.51
C ALA A 219 17.05 22.48 -12.41
N TYR A 220 16.64 23.05 -11.27
CA TYR A 220 16.72 24.49 -11.04
C TYR A 220 18.17 25.00 -10.98
N GLN A 221 19.07 24.26 -10.32
CA GLN A 221 20.50 24.60 -10.30
C GLN A 221 21.11 24.60 -11.70
N TYR A 222 20.66 23.67 -12.55
CA TYR A 222 21.07 23.57 -13.95
C TYR A 222 20.56 24.75 -14.77
N GLU A 223 19.25 25.00 -14.76
CA GLU A 223 18.58 26.06 -15.52
C GLU A 223 19.12 27.45 -15.14
N CYS A 224 19.33 27.71 -13.84
CA CYS A 224 19.84 28.98 -13.36
C CYS A 224 21.39 29.08 -13.37
N LYS A 225 22.10 28.19 -14.08
CA LYS A 225 23.56 28.19 -14.32
C LYS A 225 24.44 28.31 -13.06
N SER A 226 23.94 27.92 -11.89
CA SER A 226 24.71 27.81 -10.64
C SER A 226 25.55 26.52 -10.59
N ILE A 227 26.02 26.06 -11.75
CA ILE A 227 26.61 24.73 -11.94
C ILE A 227 28.10 24.78 -11.57
N ASP A 228 28.54 23.84 -10.72
CA ASP A 228 29.95 23.50 -10.62
C ASP A 228 30.34 22.69 -11.87
N HIS A 229 30.87 23.37 -12.91
CA HIS A 229 31.31 22.74 -14.16
C HIS A 229 32.27 21.56 -13.93
N SER A 230 33.06 21.58 -12.85
CA SER A 230 33.98 20.49 -12.51
C SER A 230 33.26 19.20 -12.10
N ALA A 231 32.04 19.30 -11.57
CA ALA A 231 31.24 18.15 -11.18
C ALA A 231 30.56 17.47 -12.39
N TYR A 232 30.26 18.21 -13.46
CA TYR A 232 29.58 17.70 -14.64
C TYR A 232 30.56 17.19 -15.72
N SER A 233 31.82 17.62 -15.69
CA SER A 233 32.84 17.30 -16.70
C SER A 233 33.35 15.86 -16.71
N THR A 234 33.00 15.05 -15.69
CA THR A 234 33.47 13.67 -15.58
C THR A 234 32.36 12.69 -15.24
N ILE A 235 32.32 11.58 -15.97
CA ILE A 235 31.57 10.38 -15.61
C ILE A 235 32.36 9.66 -14.52
N ARG A 236 31.69 9.27 -13.44
CA ARG A 236 32.33 8.74 -12.24
C ARG A 236 31.66 7.45 -11.79
N THR A 237 32.46 6.46 -11.44
CA THR A 237 31.98 5.13 -11.02
C THR A 237 32.88 4.52 -9.96
N LEU A 238 32.28 3.97 -8.91
CA LEU A 238 32.98 3.15 -7.92
C LEU A 238 32.93 1.69 -8.34
N VAL A 239 34.08 1.02 -8.35
CA VAL A 239 34.17 -0.42 -8.64
C VAL A 239 34.73 -1.13 -7.41
N PHE A 240 33.94 -2.03 -6.84
CA PHE A 240 34.33 -2.93 -5.76
C PHE A 240 34.58 -4.31 -6.36
N SER A 241 35.76 -4.87 -6.18
CA SER A 241 36.03 -6.22 -6.67
C SER A 241 36.92 -7.01 -5.72
N SER A 242 36.71 -8.32 -5.71
CA SER A 242 37.58 -9.30 -5.05
C SER A 242 38.88 -9.58 -5.83
N SER A 243 38.96 -9.13 -7.08
CA SER A 243 40.12 -9.27 -7.96
C SER A 243 40.55 -7.90 -8.47
N THR A 244 41.81 -7.76 -8.87
CA THR A 244 42.27 -6.50 -9.49
C THR A 244 41.55 -6.29 -10.82
N ILE A 245 41.15 -5.05 -11.07
CA ILE A 245 40.45 -4.66 -12.30
C ILE A 245 41.50 -4.30 -13.36
N ALA A 246 41.34 -4.87 -14.55
CA ALA A 246 42.22 -4.64 -15.69
C ALA A 246 41.75 -3.44 -16.52
N SER A 247 40.44 -3.33 -16.76
CA SER A 247 39.86 -2.21 -17.48
C SER A 247 38.44 -1.91 -17.03
N VAL A 248 38.04 -0.65 -17.16
CA VAL A 248 36.66 -0.18 -16.96
C VAL A 248 36.28 0.65 -18.16
N VAL A 249 35.19 0.29 -18.82
CA VAL A 249 34.68 0.95 -20.03
C VAL A 249 33.29 1.47 -19.74
N VAL A 250 33.06 2.74 -20.08
CA VAL A 250 31.73 3.35 -20.05
C VAL A 250 31.16 3.43 -21.45
N ARG A 251 29.88 3.08 -21.59
CA ARG A 251 29.10 3.21 -22.82
C ARG A 251 27.87 4.06 -22.59
N ILE A 252 27.59 4.95 -23.54
CA ILE A 252 26.33 5.71 -23.61
C ILE A 252 25.59 5.30 -24.86
N TYR A 253 24.30 5.02 -24.70
CA TYR A 253 23.39 4.65 -25.78
C TYR A 253 22.36 5.75 -26.01
N ASP A 254 22.00 5.98 -27.27
CA ASP A 254 20.86 6.83 -27.67
C ASP A 254 19.66 5.95 -28.05
N SER A 255 18.50 6.22 -27.45
CA SER A 255 17.25 5.49 -27.70
C SER A 255 16.40 6.09 -28.84
N ARG A 256 16.71 7.30 -29.33
CA ARG A 256 15.95 7.96 -30.43
C ARG A 256 15.73 7.09 -31.68
N PRO A 257 16.72 6.30 -32.16
CA PRO A 257 16.54 5.49 -33.36
C PRO A 257 15.56 4.31 -33.20
N GLY A 258 14.96 4.12 -32.01
CA GLY A 258 14.15 2.96 -31.67
C GLY A 258 14.97 1.74 -31.23
N ASN A 259 16.27 1.73 -31.53
CA ASN A 259 17.27 0.79 -31.04
C ASN A 259 18.32 1.52 -30.20
N LEU A 260 18.91 0.82 -29.22
CA LEU A 260 19.99 1.36 -28.39
C LEU A 260 21.31 1.38 -29.18
N ASN A 261 21.64 2.53 -29.73
CA ASN A 261 22.89 2.72 -30.48
C ASN A 261 23.96 3.36 -29.59
N VAL A 262 25.16 2.79 -29.58
CA VAL A 262 26.30 3.35 -28.83
C VAL A 262 26.72 4.67 -29.47
N VAL A 263 26.66 5.76 -28.70
CA VAL A 263 27.08 7.11 -29.13
C VAL A 263 28.36 7.58 -28.44
N LEU A 264 28.71 6.97 -27.31
CA LEU A 264 29.98 7.18 -26.62
C LEU A 264 30.47 5.84 -26.09
N GLU A 265 31.74 5.53 -26.35
CA GLU A 265 32.48 4.47 -25.67
C GLU A 265 33.82 5.06 -25.22
N SER A 266 34.15 4.94 -23.94
CA SER A 266 35.38 5.51 -23.39
C SER A 266 35.94 4.64 -22.27
N SER A 267 37.27 4.54 -22.21
CA SER A 267 37.98 3.90 -21.11
C SER A 267 38.02 4.84 -19.91
N MET A 268 37.77 4.32 -18.71
CA MET A 268 37.83 5.08 -17.47
C MET A 268 39.19 4.88 -16.79
N ASN A 269 39.77 5.96 -16.31
CA ASN A 269 41.02 5.93 -15.57
C ASN A 269 40.76 5.81 -14.07
N LYS A 270 41.54 4.98 -13.38
CA LYS A 270 41.52 4.92 -11.92
C LYS A 270 42.02 6.24 -11.36
N HIS A 271 41.28 6.83 -10.42
CA HIS A 271 41.67 8.05 -9.73
C HIS A 271 42.71 7.72 -8.65
N ASP A 272 43.87 8.38 -8.71
CA ASP A 272 44.96 8.25 -7.74
C ASP A 272 44.59 8.92 -6.40
N GLY A 273 43.76 8.23 -5.62
CA GLY A 273 43.19 8.72 -4.36
C GLY A 273 43.51 7.83 -3.16
N GLY A 274 44.78 7.56 -2.90
CA GLY A 274 45.27 6.99 -1.63
C GLY A 274 45.04 5.50 -1.40
N THR A 275 45.88 4.93 -0.52
CA THR A 275 46.00 3.52 -0.10
C THR A 275 44.80 2.97 0.69
N PHE A 276 43.57 3.12 0.21
CA PHE A 276 42.39 2.46 0.80
C PHE A 276 41.93 1.28 -0.07
N SER A 277 41.94 0.09 0.54
CA SER A 277 42.20 -1.18 -0.16
C SER A 277 40.99 -1.98 -0.66
N ARG A 278 39.79 -1.37 -0.83
CA ARG A 278 38.58 -2.17 -1.13
C ARG A 278 37.63 -1.64 -2.21
N GLY A 279 37.85 -0.43 -2.74
CA GLY A 279 37.03 0.11 -3.82
C GLY A 279 37.71 1.29 -4.49
N ASP A 280 37.77 1.26 -5.82
CA ASP A 280 38.47 2.24 -6.63
C ASP A 280 37.47 3.14 -7.37
N LEU A 281 37.76 4.44 -7.41
CA LEU A 281 37.02 5.41 -8.21
C LEU A 281 37.61 5.45 -9.63
N TYR A 282 36.76 5.22 -10.62
CA TYR A 282 37.10 5.34 -12.03
C TYR A 282 36.42 6.57 -12.63
N VAL A 283 37.15 7.33 -13.44
CA VAL A 283 36.68 8.58 -14.04
C VAL A 283 36.93 8.62 -15.55
N ALA A 284 35.98 9.15 -16.31
CA ALA A 284 36.14 9.42 -17.74
C ALA A 284 35.68 10.86 -18.05
N PRO A 285 36.50 11.68 -18.72
CA PRO A 285 36.08 12.99 -19.19
C PRO A 285 35.08 12.85 -20.33
N TRP A 286 34.14 13.77 -20.41
CA TRP A 286 33.14 13.82 -21.48
C TRP A 286 32.60 15.24 -21.66
N ASN A 287 32.00 15.50 -22.82
CA ASN A 287 31.27 16.74 -23.06
C ASN A 287 29.80 16.54 -22.66
N PHE A 288 29.44 16.88 -21.42
CA PHE A 288 28.07 16.69 -20.90
C PHE A 288 27.01 17.51 -21.65
N GLU A 289 27.40 18.66 -22.22
CA GLU A 289 26.50 19.55 -22.97
C GLU A 289 25.95 18.88 -24.24
N ALA A 290 26.70 17.93 -24.83
CA ALA A 290 26.24 17.15 -25.96
C ALA A 290 25.09 16.18 -25.62
N PHE A 291 24.88 15.92 -24.32
CA PHE A 291 23.86 15.00 -23.81
C PHE A 291 22.68 15.73 -23.16
N GLU A 292 22.56 17.04 -23.38
CA GLU A 292 21.34 17.79 -23.04
C GLU A 292 20.17 17.37 -23.94
N ASP A 293 19.03 17.08 -23.32
CA ASP A 293 17.82 16.69 -24.05
C ASP A 293 16.55 16.98 -23.24
N PRO A 294 15.43 17.36 -23.88
CA PRO A 294 14.13 17.47 -23.21
C PRO A 294 13.55 16.11 -22.78
N SER A 295 13.97 14.99 -23.36
CA SER A 295 13.58 13.64 -22.93
C SER A 295 14.56 13.11 -21.86
N PRO A 296 14.10 12.84 -20.63
CA PRO A 296 14.94 12.36 -19.52
C PRO A 296 15.39 10.90 -19.66
N ASP A 297 14.88 10.18 -20.66
CA ASP A 297 15.07 8.76 -20.94
C ASP A 297 15.63 8.50 -22.35
N ARG A 298 16.17 9.53 -23.00
CA ARG A 298 16.87 9.41 -24.28
C ARG A 298 18.21 8.67 -24.14
N TYR A 299 19.06 9.14 -23.24
CA TYR A 299 20.42 8.62 -23.10
C TYR A 299 20.53 7.63 -21.95
N TRP A 300 21.21 6.51 -22.22
CA TRP A 300 21.36 5.41 -21.28
C TRP A 300 22.83 5.13 -21.00
N LEU A 301 23.19 5.01 -19.74
CA LEU A 301 24.54 4.69 -19.28
C LEU A 301 24.66 3.20 -18.96
N GLN A 302 25.75 2.60 -19.41
CA GLN A 302 26.21 1.29 -18.96
C GLN A 302 27.71 1.31 -18.67
N VAL A 303 28.14 0.65 -17.61
CA VAL A 303 29.55 0.51 -17.27
C VAL A 303 29.90 -0.98 -17.24
N GLU A 304 31.00 -1.32 -17.88
CA GLU A 304 31.58 -2.66 -17.89
C GLU A 304 32.93 -2.61 -17.17
N ALA A 305 33.15 -3.52 -16.22
CA ALA A 305 34.44 -3.72 -15.59
C ALA A 305 34.95 -5.13 -15.89
N THR A 306 36.19 -5.23 -16.36
CA THR A 306 36.86 -6.48 -16.69
C THR A 306 38.00 -6.70 -15.70
N ASP A 307 37.98 -7.86 -15.04
CA ASP A 307 39.05 -8.23 -14.11
C ASP A 307 40.29 -8.79 -14.83
N ILE A 308 41.39 -8.96 -14.08
CA ILE A 308 42.63 -9.56 -14.61
C ILE A 308 42.47 -11.01 -15.11
N ALA A 309 41.40 -11.70 -14.72
CA ALA A 309 41.08 -13.05 -15.20
C ALA A 309 40.21 -13.02 -16.47
N GLY A 310 39.95 -11.84 -17.04
CA GLY A 310 39.15 -11.64 -18.24
C GLY A 310 37.64 -11.75 -18.02
N ARG A 311 37.15 -11.78 -16.78
CA ARG A 311 35.71 -11.81 -16.48
C ARG A 311 35.16 -10.40 -16.50
N SER A 312 34.20 -10.15 -17.39
CA SER A 312 33.48 -8.89 -17.44
C SER A 312 32.23 -8.91 -16.55
N THR A 313 31.93 -7.77 -15.95
CA THR A 313 30.69 -7.51 -15.21
C THR A 313 30.10 -6.21 -15.74
N LEU A 314 28.83 -6.25 -16.15
CA LEU A 314 28.11 -5.08 -16.63
C LEU A 314 27.11 -4.57 -15.60
N THR A 315 26.92 -3.26 -15.57
CA THR A 315 25.79 -2.65 -14.87
C THR A 315 24.49 -2.87 -15.64
N GLU A 316 23.37 -2.77 -14.93
CA GLU A 316 22.09 -2.54 -15.58
C GLU A 316 22.12 -1.24 -16.38
N LEU A 317 21.43 -1.23 -17.53
CA LEU A 317 21.21 -0.03 -18.32
C LEU A 317 20.34 0.94 -17.51
N ARG A 318 20.82 2.18 -17.36
CA ARG A 318 20.10 3.22 -16.64
C ARG A 318 19.97 4.50 -17.47
N PRO A 319 18.79 5.14 -17.52
CA PRO A 319 18.63 6.42 -18.18
C PRO A 319 19.23 7.53 -17.32
N PHE A 320 19.72 8.59 -17.96
CA PHE A 320 20.15 9.78 -17.25
C PHE A 320 19.69 11.04 -17.98
N SER A 321 19.57 12.13 -17.22
CA SER A 321 19.30 13.46 -17.74
C SER A 321 20.25 14.44 -17.08
N ILE A 322 21.00 15.18 -17.90
CA ILE A 322 21.92 16.21 -17.42
C ILE A 322 21.17 17.47 -16.99
N ASN A 323 20.07 17.77 -17.69
CA ASN A 323 19.21 18.93 -17.41
C ASN A 323 18.36 18.77 -16.13
N GLY A 324 18.56 17.70 -15.37
CA GLY A 324 17.81 17.42 -14.15
C GLY A 324 16.35 17.01 -14.37
N LEU A 325 15.99 16.54 -15.57
CA LEU A 325 14.65 16.04 -15.86
C LEU A 325 14.47 14.62 -15.32
N THR A 326 13.27 14.31 -14.82
CA THR A 326 12.96 13.01 -14.20
C THR A 326 12.21 12.11 -15.19
N ALA A 327 12.76 10.92 -15.47
CA ALA A 327 12.14 9.92 -16.33
C ALA A 327 10.99 9.22 -15.61
N LYS A 328 9.91 8.90 -16.33
CA LYS A 328 8.71 8.28 -15.75
C LYS A 328 9.04 6.93 -15.11
N LEU A 329 8.74 6.82 -13.81
CA LEU A 329 8.77 5.57 -13.06
C LEU A 329 7.35 5.15 -12.69
N SER A 330 6.84 4.13 -13.37
CA SER A 330 5.53 3.53 -13.07
C SER A 330 5.66 2.50 -11.94
N TRP A 331 4.66 2.51 -11.05
CA TRP A 331 4.51 1.46 -10.06
C TRP A 331 3.64 0.33 -10.58
N THR A 332 3.95 -0.89 -10.17
CA THR A 332 2.99 -1.99 -10.23
C THR A 332 1.86 -1.75 -9.23
N TRP A 333 0.73 -2.45 -9.40
CA TRP A 333 -0.39 -2.35 -8.46
C TRP A 333 0.02 -2.69 -7.01
N LYS A 334 0.93 -3.66 -6.83
CA LYS A 334 1.44 -4.03 -5.49
C LYS A 334 2.24 -2.89 -4.87
N GLU A 335 3.14 -2.27 -5.63
CA GLU A 335 3.97 -1.15 -5.18
C GLU A 335 3.10 0.08 -4.86
N PHE A 336 2.08 0.37 -5.68
CA PHE A 336 1.12 1.43 -5.42
C PHE A 336 0.35 1.22 -4.10
N VAL A 337 -0.14 0.00 -3.86
CA VAL A 337 -0.90 -0.33 -2.64
C VAL A 337 -0.05 -0.15 -1.38
N VAL A 338 1.26 -0.43 -1.44
CA VAL A 338 2.13 -0.35 -0.25
C VAL A 338 2.86 1.00 -0.10
N MET A 339 3.26 1.67 -1.18
CA MET A 339 3.97 2.96 -1.13
C MET A 339 3.06 4.16 -1.40
N GLY A 340 2.10 4.00 -2.32
CA GLY A 340 1.23 5.06 -2.79
C GLY A 340 0.11 5.39 -1.83
N CYS A 341 -0.53 4.38 -1.23
CA CYS A 341 -1.62 4.56 -0.27
C CYS A 341 -1.12 5.04 1.10
N GLN A 342 -1.74 6.06 1.66
CA GLN A 342 -1.51 6.53 3.04
C GLN A 342 -2.53 5.87 3.96
N TRP A 343 -2.20 4.68 4.46
CA TRP A 343 -3.15 3.83 5.16
C TRP A 343 -3.73 4.44 6.45
N ASP A 344 -2.91 5.20 7.19
CA ASP A 344 -3.36 5.97 8.35
C ASP A 344 -4.50 6.94 8.01
N ALA A 345 -4.29 7.78 6.99
CA ALA A 345 -5.29 8.72 6.51
C ALA A 345 -6.50 8.04 5.85
N LEU A 346 -6.31 6.86 5.26
CA LEU A 346 -7.35 6.10 4.53
C LEU A 346 -8.25 5.26 5.44
N TYR A 347 -7.78 4.86 6.62
CA TYR A 347 -8.48 3.90 7.48
C TYR A 347 -9.92 4.34 7.80
N TYR A 348 -10.10 5.54 8.35
CA TYR A 348 -11.42 6.05 8.72
C TYR A 348 -12.32 6.32 7.50
N PRO A 349 -11.86 6.99 6.42
CA PRO A 349 -12.65 7.12 5.20
C PRO A 349 -13.16 5.80 4.63
N ILE A 350 -12.30 4.77 4.57
CA ILE A 350 -12.69 3.43 4.08
C ILE A 350 -13.74 2.81 5.02
N LEU A 351 -13.50 2.89 6.34
CA LEU A 351 -14.43 2.37 7.34
C LEU A 351 -15.81 3.00 7.23
N TRP A 352 -15.89 4.34 7.21
CA TRP A 352 -17.17 5.05 7.14
C TRP A 352 -17.87 4.86 5.79
N SER A 353 -17.11 4.81 4.70
CA SER A 353 -17.65 4.46 3.38
C SER A 353 -18.29 3.07 3.39
N PHE A 354 -17.64 2.07 4.00
CA PHE A 354 -18.21 0.73 4.16
C PHE A 354 -19.54 0.75 4.93
N TYR A 355 -19.58 1.43 6.08
CA TYR A 355 -20.81 1.54 6.87
C TYR A 355 -21.91 2.27 6.12
N PHE A 356 -21.59 3.39 5.48
CA PHE A 356 -22.55 4.13 4.65
C PHE A 356 -23.13 3.22 3.56
N CYS A 357 -22.30 2.54 2.77
CA CYS A 357 -22.75 1.62 1.72
C CYS A 357 -23.60 0.47 2.26
N THR A 358 -23.18 -0.19 3.35
CA THR A 358 -23.91 -1.34 3.91
C THR A 358 -25.23 -0.94 4.55
N PHE A 359 -25.28 0.16 5.30
CA PHE A 359 -26.55 0.69 5.81
C PHE A 359 -27.47 1.17 4.69
N SER A 360 -26.94 1.79 3.64
CA SER A 360 -27.72 2.15 2.45
C SER A 360 -28.37 0.93 1.81
N ILE A 361 -27.63 -0.18 1.65
CA ILE A 361 -28.16 -1.45 1.12
C ILE A 361 -29.28 -2.00 2.04
N LEU A 362 -29.17 -1.84 3.36
CA LEU A 362 -30.12 -2.38 4.33
C LEU A 362 -31.35 -1.48 4.61
N ILE A 363 -31.26 -0.17 4.37
CA ILE A 363 -32.31 0.79 4.78
C ILE A 363 -33.06 1.36 3.58
N ILE A 364 -32.35 1.83 2.53
CA ILE A 364 -32.96 2.50 1.37
C ILE A 364 -34.06 1.64 0.75
N PRO A 365 -33.86 0.33 0.51
CA PRO A 365 -34.87 -0.48 -0.13
C PRO A 365 -36.08 -0.74 0.77
N LYS A 366 -35.90 -0.77 2.09
CA LYS A 366 -37.00 -0.91 3.06
C LYS A 366 -37.91 0.33 3.03
N LEU A 367 -37.29 1.51 3.00
CA LEU A 367 -38.01 2.78 2.86
C LEU A 367 -38.77 2.81 1.53
N MET A 368 -38.12 2.46 0.42
CA MET A 368 -38.75 2.40 -0.91
C MET A 368 -39.96 1.44 -0.94
N LEU A 369 -39.87 0.27 -0.31
CA LEU A 369 -40.98 -0.67 -0.22
C LEU A 369 -42.11 -0.15 0.69
N ALA A 370 -41.79 0.55 1.79
CA ALA A 370 -42.78 1.11 2.70
C ALA A 370 -43.58 2.26 2.06
N PHE A 371 -42.93 3.11 1.26
CA PHE A 371 -43.58 4.25 0.60
C PHE A 371 -44.29 3.88 -0.71
N SER A 372 -44.05 2.69 -1.26
CA SER A 372 -44.63 2.27 -2.53
C SER A 372 -45.86 1.39 -2.33
N LYS A 373 -47.04 1.88 -2.72
CA LYS A 373 -48.29 1.09 -2.79
C LYS A 373 -48.28 -0.02 -3.87
N LYS A 374 -47.18 -0.17 -4.62
CA LYS A 374 -47.08 -1.10 -5.76
C LYS A 374 -46.54 -2.46 -5.32
N HIS A 375 -47.23 -3.52 -5.71
CA HIS A 375 -46.77 -4.90 -5.53
C HIS A 375 -45.63 -5.22 -6.50
N TYR A 376 -44.38 -5.09 -6.05
CA TYR A 376 -43.21 -5.57 -6.80
C TYR A 376 -43.13 -7.09 -6.67
N GLY A 377 -43.35 -7.80 -7.77
CA GLY A 377 -43.19 -9.25 -7.86
C GLY A 377 -42.38 -9.61 -9.08
N TYR A 378 -41.81 -10.82 -9.11
CA TYR A 378 -41.01 -11.31 -10.23
C TYR A 378 -41.75 -11.28 -11.59
N ARG A 379 -43.08 -11.45 -11.61
CA ARG A 379 -43.92 -11.19 -12.81
C ARG A 379 -43.83 -9.75 -13.33
N ASN A 380 -43.80 -8.74 -12.46
CA ASN A 380 -43.64 -7.33 -12.84
C ASN A 380 -42.21 -7.00 -13.31
N PHE A 381 -41.20 -7.70 -12.78
CA PHE A 381 -39.82 -7.59 -13.28
C PHE A 381 -39.69 -8.15 -14.70
N ILE A 382 -40.22 -9.36 -14.95
CA ILE A 382 -40.22 -9.96 -16.30
C ILE A 382 -41.02 -9.10 -17.28
N ALA A 383 -42.19 -8.58 -16.86
CA ALA A 383 -43.07 -7.81 -17.74
C ALA A 383 -42.52 -6.42 -18.12
N LYS A 384 -41.80 -5.73 -17.21
CA LYS A 384 -41.30 -4.36 -17.46
C LYS A 384 -39.80 -4.26 -17.75
N LYS A 385 -39.01 -5.32 -17.54
CA LYS A 385 -37.53 -5.37 -17.71
C LYS A 385 -36.76 -4.15 -17.15
N SER A 386 -37.25 -3.53 -16.07
CA SER A 386 -36.61 -2.37 -15.46
C SER A 386 -35.64 -2.79 -14.35
N LEU A 387 -34.40 -2.26 -14.37
CA LEU A 387 -33.39 -2.45 -13.32
C LEU A 387 -33.92 -2.09 -11.93
N ILE A 388 -34.68 -1.00 -11.82
CA ILE A 388 -35.26 -0.52 -10.55
C ILE A 388 -36.26 -1.55 -10.00
N ASN A 389 -37.10 -2.12 -10.86
CA ASN A 389 -38.07 -3.16 -10.46
C ASN A 389 -37.36 -4.47 -10.07
N GLY A 390 -36.24 -4.80 -10.70
CA GLY A 390 -35.41 -5.96 -10.34
C GLY A 390 -34.79 -5.81 -8.97
N ILE A 391 -34.17 -4.65 -8.71
CA ILE A 391 -33.57 -4.32 -7.42
C ILE A 391 -34.64 -4.31 -6.31
N ALA A 392 -35.79 -3.67 -6.55
CA ALA A 392 -36.89 -3.63 -5.59
C ALA A 392 -37.43 -5.05 -5.24
N TRP A 393 -37.53 -5.93 -6.23
CA TRP A 393 -37.94 -7.31 -5.99
C TRP A 393 -36.88 -8.12 -5.23
N VAL A 394 -35.59 -7.98 -5.55
CA VAL A 394 -34.49 -8.62 -4.81
C VAL A 394 -34.55 -8.26 -3.33
N PHE A 395 -34.75 -6.97 -3.04
CA PHE A 395 -34.86 -6.49 -1.67
C PHE A 395 -36.14 -6.96 -0.98
N LYS A 396 -37.29 -7.02 -1.67
CA LYS A 396 -38.52 -7.59 -1.11
C LYS A 396 -38.32 -9.02 -0.62
N GLU A 397 -37.68 -9.88 -1.42
CA GLU A 397 -37.38 -11.27 -1.02
C GLU A 397 -36.41 -11.33 0.16
N PHE A 398 -35.43 -10.42 0.23
CA PHE A 398 -34.52 -10.32 1.37
C PHE A 398 -35.24 -9.93 2.67
N TYR A 399 -36.15 -8.95 2.63
CA TYR A 399 -36.96 -8.55 3.79
C TYR A 399 -38.03 -9.57 4.19
N ALA A 400 -38.38 -10.50 3.31
CA ALA A 400 -39.28 -11.62 3.65
C ALA A 400 -38.67 -12.56 4.71
N VAL A 401 -37.39 -12.40 5.06
CA VAL A 401 -36.73 -13.06 6.18
C VAL A 401 -36.32 -12.03 7.24
N PRO A 402 -37.27 -11.50 8.05
CA PRO A 402 -37.02 -10.33 8.91
C PRO A 402 -35.95 -10.56 9.97
N LEU A 403 -35.82 -11.79 10.50
CA LEU A 403 -34.77 -12.14 11.46
C LEU A 403 -33.36 -12.03 10.88
N LEU A 404 -33.18 -12.34 9.59
CA LEU A 404 -31.87 -12.30 8.95
C LEU A 404 -31.41 -10.85 8.75
N TRP A 405 -32.32 -10.01 8.24
CA TRP A 405 -32.07 -8.57 8.11
C TRP A 405 -31.78 -7.92 9.47
N LEU A 406 -32.61 -8.19 10.48
CA LEU A 406 -32.45 -7.65 11.83
C LEU A 406 -31.11 -8.11 12.44
N GLY A 407 -30.77 -9.39 12.30
CA GLY A 407 -29.52 -9.94 12.81
C GLY A 407 -28.28 -9.28 12.20
N ILE A 408 -28.28 -9.04 10.89
CA ILE A 408 -27.19 -8.31 10.22
C ILE A 408 -27.12 -6.86 10.71
N ALA A 409 -28.25 -6.16 10.81
CA ALA A 409 -28.29 -4.77 11.26
C ALA A 409 -27.78 -4.63 12.72
N VAL A 410 -28.28 -5.48 13.63
CA VAL A 410 -27.83 -5.51 15.04
C VAL A 410 -26.34 -5.81 15.12
N TYR A 411 -25.83 -6.73 14.30
CA TYR A 411 -24.40 -7.03 14.28
C TYR A 411 -23.55 -5.85 13.81
N LEU A 412 -23.98 -5.10 12.78
CA LEU A 412 -23.28 -3.88 12.36
C LEU A 412 -23.24 -2.82 13.47
N PHE A 413 -24.33 -2.65 14.22
CA PHE A 413 -24.34 -1.76 15.39
C PHE A 413 -23.44 -2.29 16.51
N TYR A 414 -23.44 -3.59 16.77
CA TYR A 414 -22.54 -4.21 17.75
C TYR A 414 -21.07 -3.91 17.43
N LEU A 415 -20.65 -4.00 16.17
CA LEU A 415 -19.28 -3.69 15.76
C LEU A 415 -18.90 -2.21 15.92
N LEU A 416 -19.87 -1.29 15.99
CA LEU A 416 -19.63 0.13 16.27
C LEU A 416 -19.65 0.46 17.76
N LEU A 417 -20.47 -0.23 18.55
CA LEU A 417 -20.74 0.15 19.93
C LEU A 417 -19.98 -0.70 20.95
N CYS A 418 -19.68 -1.94 20.61
CA CYS A 418 -19.16 -2.93 21.55
C CYS A 418 -17.73 -3.37 21.19
N PRO A 419 -16.98 -3.87 22.17
CA PRO A 419 -15.69 -4.51 21.91
C PRO A 419 -15.84 -5.78 21.07
N TRP A 420 -14.93 -5.97 20.13
CA TRP A 420 -14.91 -7.11 19.22
C TRP A 420 -14.22 -8.32 19.85
N VAL A 421 -13.11 -8.06 20.54
CA VAL A 421 -12.21 -9.10 21.08
C VAL A 421 -11.67 -8.65 22.44
N LEU A 422 -11.65 -9.56 23.41
CA LEU A 422 -10.98 -9.40 24.71
C LEU A 422 -9.77 -10.32 24.74
N GLY A 423 -8.56 -9.82 24.99
CA GLY A 423 -7.35 -10.66 24.95
C GLY A 423 -6.08 -10.05 25.52
N LYS A 424 -5.02 -10.85 25.57
CA LYS A 424 -3.70 -10.41 26.03
C LYS A 424 -3.02 -9.63 24.91
N VAL A 425 -2.96 -8.31 25.07
CA VAL A 425 -2.52 -7.39 24.03
C VAL A 425 -0.99 -7.29 23.95
N PHE A 426 -0.32 -7.37 25.10
CA PHE A 426 1.13 -7.16 25.21
C PHE A 426 1.91 -8.47 25.20
N THR A 427 3.16 -8.40 24.74
CA THR A 427 4.11 -9.53 24.77
C THR A 427 4.40 -10.01 26.19
N ASP A 428 4.52 -9.07 27.12
CA ASP A 428 5.06 -9.30 28.46
C ASP A 428 4.07 -9.98 29.42
N GLY A 429 2.85 -10.23 28.95
CA GLY A 429 1.86 -11.11 29.59
C GLY A 429 1.39 -10.59 30.94
N GLY A 430 0.25 -9.91 30.99
CA GLY A 430 -0.35 -9.55 32.27
C GLY A 430 -1.67 -8.80 32.17
N GLU A 431 -1.82 -7.92 31.17
CA GLU A 431 -2.99 -7.06 31.06
C GLU A 431 -3.92 -7.51 29.93
N MET A 432 -5.18 -7.74 30.29
CA MET A 432 -6.27 -7.98 29.34
C MET A 432 -6.72 -6.64 28.78
N GLY A 433 -6.77 -6.54 27.45
CA GLY A 433 -7.34 -5.40 26.76
C GLY A 433 -8.53 -5.81 25.91
N PHE A 434 -9.33 -4.83 25.52
CA PHE A 434 -10.41 -5.04 24.57
C PHE A 434 -10.18 -4.24 23.29
N MET A 435 -10.46 -4.87 22.16
CA MET A 435 -10.31 -4.30 20.82
C MET A 435 -11.63 -3.71 20.36
N THR A 436 -11.58 -2.51 19.80
CA THR A 436 -12.70 -1.87 19.09
C THR A 436 -12.26 -1.49 17.68
N PHE A 437 -13.17 -1.00 16.86
CA PHE A 437 -12.81 -0.41 15.57
C PHE A 437 -11.94 0.86 15.70
N LYS A 438 -11.82 1.45 16.90
CA LYS A 438 -11.00 2.63 17.17
C LYS A 438 -9.62 2.30 17.72
N GLY A 439 -9.33 1.06 18.09
CA GLY A 439 -8.06 0.64 18.66
C GLY A 439 -8.22 -0.32 19.83
N TRP A 440 -7.10 -0.69 20.43
CA TRP A 440 -7.04 -1.44 21.69
C TRP A 440 -7.16 -0.49 22.88
N VAL A 441 -7.93 -0.91 23.89
CA VAL A 441 -8.02 -0.25 25.20
C VAL A 441 -7.50 -1.21 26.25
N VAL A 442 -6.54 -0.77 27.06
CA VAL A 442 -5.96 -1.58 28.16
C VAL A 442 -6.05 -0.87 29.51
N LYS A 443 -5.81 0.44 29.56
CA LYS A 443 -5.94 1.25 30.78
C LYS A 443 -6.86 2.45 30.55
N PHE A 444 -7.60 2.81 31.59
CA PHE A 444 -8.26 4.12 31.65
C PHE A 444 -7.20 5.15 32.01
N ASN A 445 -7.16 6.23 31.24
CA ASN A 445 -6.20 7.30 31.50
C ASN A 445 -6.53 8.00 32.83
N LYS A 446 -5.59 8.72 33.46
CA LYS A 446 -5.80 9.38 34.79
C LYS A 446 -6.99 10.34 34.84
N ILE A 447 -7.53 10.72 33.67
CA ILE A 447 -8.63 11.67 33.47
C ILE A 447 -9.95 10.91 33.11
N GLY A 448 -9.97 9.58 33.19
CA GLY A 448 -11.14 8.76 32.84
C GLY A 448 -11.41 8.64 31.33
N LYS A 449 -10.53 9.19 30.47
CA LYS A 449 -10.60 9.01 29.01
C LYS A 449 -10.01 7.66 28.59
N LEU A 450 -10.60 7.06 27.57
CA LEU A 450 -10.13 5.83 26.94
C LEU A 450 -8.96 6.18 25.99
N ASP A 451 -7.78 5.67 26.28
CA ASP A 451 -6.65 5.77 25.36
C ASP A 451 -6.68 4.58 24.39
N PHE A 452 -6.73 4.90 23.10
CA PHE A 452 -6.72 3.90 22.04
C PHE A 452 -5.30 3.69 21.54
N ILE A 453 -4.85 2.45 21.58
CA ILE A 453 -3.49 2.04 21.20
C ILE A 453 -3.58 1.17 19.93
N GLY A 454 -2.58 1.26 19.06
CA GLY A 454 -2.50 0.45 17.83
C GLY A 454 -3.44 0.93 16.71
N VAL A 455 -3.57 2.25 16.59
CA VAL A 455 -4.28 2.91 15.48
C VAL A 455 -3.22 3.47 14.53
N PRO A 456 -3.20 3.09 13.24
CA PRO A 456 -4.23 2.37 12.49
C PRO A 456 -4.03 0.84 12.40
N ASP A 457 -3.14 0.21 13.17
CA ASP A 457 -2.79 -1.22 13.04
C ASP A 457 -3.97 -2.19 13.05
N ILE A 458 -4.99 -1.89 13.85
CA ILE A 458 -6.23 -2.66 13.92
C ILE A 458 -6.95 -2.81 12.57
N MET A 459 -6.64 -1.96 11.59
CA MET A 459 -7.10 -2.05 10.20
C MET A 459 -6.90 -3.47 9.62
N VAL A 460 -5.81 -4.15 9.99
CA VAL A 460 -5.46 -5.50 9.51
C VAL A 460 -6.47 -6.56 9.98
N VAL A 461 -7.24 -6.26 11.03
CA VAL A 461 -8.32 -7.12 11.53
C VAL A 461 -9.68 -6.59 11.07
N VAL A 462 -9.89 -5.28 11.20
CA VAL A 462 -11.18 -4.63 10.91
C VAL A 462 -11.52 -4.72 9.43
N LEU A 463 -10.68 -4.23 8.52
CA LEU A 463 -11.04 -4.18 7.09
C LEU A 463 -11.25 -5.57 6.49
N PRO A 464 -10.40 -6.58 6.74
CA PRO A 464 -10.65 -7.91 6.21
C PRO A 464 -11.96 -8.52 6.70
N HIS A 465 -12.36 -8.27 7.95
CA HIS A 465 -13.64 -8.74 8.45
C HIS A 465 -14.82 -8.08 7.73
N LEU A 466 -14.78 -6.75 7.60
CA LEU A 466 -15.83 -6.00 6.91
C LEU A 466 -15.97 -6.42 5.45
N PHE A 467 -14.87 -6.45 4.69
CA PHE A 467 -14.90 -6.67 3.24
C PHE A 467 -14.90 -8.14 2.80
N PHE A 468 -14.31 -9.06 3.57
CA PHE A 468 -14.25 -10.48 3.19
C PHE A 468 -15.20 -11.39 3.97
N VAL A 469 -15.85 -10.90 5.04
CA VAL A 469 -16.84 -11.67 5.80
C VAL A 469 -18.22 -11.01 5.69
N ILE A 470 -18.36 -9.76 6.16
CA ILE A 470 -19.69 -9.14 6.30
C ILE A 470 -20.32 -8.83 4.94
N LEU A 471 -19.64 -8.06 4.09
CA LEU A 471 -20.17 -7.68 2.78
C LEU A 471 -20.51 -8.91 1.92
N PRO A 472 -19.64 -9.93 1.79
CA PRO A 472 -19.99 -11.16 1.10
C PRO A 472 -21.17 -11.89 1.73
N THR A 473 -21.29 -11.90 3.07
CA THR A 473 -22.44 -12.51 3.75
C THR A 473 -23.74 -11.81 3.38
N ILE A 474 -23.76 -10.47 3.34
CA ILE A 474 -24.93 -9.69 2.90
C ILE A 474 -25.32 -10.04 1.45
N LEU A 475 -24.34 -10.11 0.55
CA LEU A 475 -24.58 -10.43 -0.86
C LEU A 475 -25.07 -11.87 -1.07
N VAL A 476 -24.45 -12.84 -0.39
CA VAL A 476 -24.81 -14.27 -0.47
C VAL A 476 -26.19 -14.53 0.14
N THR A 477 -26.49 -13.93 1.28
CA THR A 477 -27.81 -14.05 1.92
C THR A 477 -28.90 -13.40 1.07
N GLY A 478 -28.63 -12.26 0.45
CA GLY A 478 -29.48 -11.65 -0.58
C GLY A 478 -29.72 -12.62 -1.75
N ALA A 479 -28.66 -13.21 -2.31
CA ALA A 479 -28.77 -14.16 -3.42
C ALA A 479 -29.59 -15.42 -3.05
N LEU A 480 -29.43 -15.96 -1.84
CA LEU A 480 -30.22 -17.10 -1.35
C LEU A 480 -31.71 -16.74 -1.22
N ALA A 481 -32.02 -15.53 -0.74
CA ALA A 481 -33.40 -15.06 -0.63
C ALA A 481 -34.05 -14.90 -2.01
N VAL A 482 -33.33 -14.32 -2.97
CA VAL A 482 -33.78 -14.17 -4.36
C VAL A 482 -34.01 -15.52 -5.04
N GLU A 483 -33.08 -16.47 -4.90
CA GLU A 483 -33.22 -17.82 -5.46
C GLU A 483 -34.48 -18.52 -4.94
N ARG A 484 -34.74 -18.39 -3.63
CA ARG A 484 -35.96 -18.91 -3.01
C ARG A 484 -37.21 -18.31 -3.62
N GLY A 485 -37.25 -16.97 -3.79
CA GLY A 485 -38.36 -16.26 -4.41
C GLY A 485 -38.63 -16.72 -5.84
N MET A 486 -37.58 -16.86 -6.65
CA MET A 486 -37.67 -17.38 -8.03
C MET A 486 -38.23 -18.80 -8.07
N TYR A 487 -37.70 -19.68 -7.22
CA TYR A 487 -38.10 -21.07 -7.20
C TYR A 487 -39.55 -21.23 -6.74
N ARG A 488 -39.98 -20.49 -5.70
CA ARG A 488 -41.37 -20.51 -5.24
C ARG A 488 -42.34 -20.11 -6.35
N GLN A 489 -42.03 -19.05 -7.10
CA GLN A 489 -42.89 -18.63 -8.22
C GLN A 489 -42.90 -19.62 -9.38
N ARG A 490 -41.75 -20.21 -9.73
CA ARG A 490 -41.69 -21.28 -10.74
C ARG A 490 -42.50 -22.50 -10.32
N PHE A 491 -42.36 -22.93 -9.07
CA PHE A 491 -43.11 -24.06 -8.52
C PHE A 491 -44.63 -23.81 -8.55
N LEU A 492 -45.08 -22.62 -8.12
CA LEU A 492 -46.50 -22.23 -8.19
C LEU A 492 -47.02 -22.19 -9.64
N SER A 493 -46.21 -21.69 -10.59
CA SER A 493 -46.59 -21.68 -12.01
C SER A 493 -46.73 -23.08 -12.63
N LEU A 494 -45.92 -24.04 -12.16
CA LEU A 494 -45.95 -25.43 -12.64
C LEU A 494 -47.03 -26.27 -11.92
N SER A 495 -47.35 -25.95 -10.67
CA SER A 495 -48.32 -26.69 -9.84
C SER A 495 -49.77 -26.27 -10.09
N GLY A 496 -50.04 -25.19 -10.82
CA GLY A 496 -51.40 -24.69 -11.09
C GLY A 496 -52.15 -24.13 -9.87
N LYS A 497 -51.58 -24.21 -8.66
CA LYS A 497 -52.14 -23.60 -7.44
C LYS A 497 -51.95 -22.08 -7.50
N LYS A 498 -53.02 -21.35 -7.74
CA LYS A 498 -53.09 -19.92 -7.42
C LYS A 498 -53.02 -19.76 -5.89
N GLU A 499 -52.32 -18.73 -5.45
CA GLU A 499 -52.37 -18.26 -4.06
C GLU A 499 -53.81 -17.75 -3.84
N ASP A 500 -54.45 -18.21 -2.76
CA ASP A 500 -55.82 -17.79 -2.40
C ASP A 500 -55.77 -16.30 -2.00
N ASP A 501 -56.03 -15.42 -2.97
CA ASP A 501 -56.28 -14.01 -2.72
C ASP A 501 -57.69 -13.89 -2.11
N HIS A 502 -57.78 -13.32 -0.91
CA HIS A 502 -59.04 -12.99 -0.25
C HIS A 502 -59.83 -11.97 -1.10
N ILE A 503 -60.98 -12.43 -1.60
CA ILE A 503 -62.25 -11.75 -1.89
C ILE A 503 -62.16 -10.24 -2.19
N GLU A 504 -62.30 -9.89 -3.46
CA GLU A 504 -63.21 -8.80 -3.89
C GLU A 504 -64.07 -9.32 -5.04
N GLU A 505 -65.34 -9.57 -4.74
CA GLU A 505 -66.39 -9.76 -5.75
C GLU A 505 -66.54 -8.46 -6.55
N ASN A 506 -66.36 -8.51 -7.86
CA ASN A 506 -67.39 -7.98 -8.75
C ASN A 506 -67.31 -8.51 -10.18
N ASN A 507 -68.50 -8.66 -10.74
CA ASN A 507 -68.88 -9.40 -11.94
C ASN A 507 -68.23 -8.92 -13.25
N GLY A 508 -68.00 -9.87 -14.17
CA GLY A 508 -67.99 -9.55 -15.60
C GLY A 508 -67.16 -10.46 -16.52
N SER A 509 -67.86 -11.27 -17.30
CA SER A 509 -67.43 -11.92 -18.57
C SER A 509 -66.64 -13.24 -18.51
N ARG A 510 -67.38 -14.30 -18.88
CA ARG A 510 -66.89 -15.58 -19.39
C ARG A 510 -66.02 -15.38 -20.64
N SER A 511 -64.95 -16.15 -20.74
CA SER A 511 -64.41 -16.62 -22.02
C SER A 511 -63.82 -18.01 -21.83
N ARG A 512 -64.46 -19.00 -22.48
CA ARG A 512 -63.99 -20.37 -22.66
C ARG A 512 -62.96 -20.38 -23.80
N ILE A 513 -61.84 -21.09 -23.64
CA ILE A 513 -60.99 -21.78 -24.63
C ILE A 513 -59.91 -22.44 -23.77
N GLY A 514 -59.58 -23.73 -23.77
CA GLY A 514 -60.00 -24.91 -24.51
C GLY A 514 -59.05 -26.01 -24.01
N ASP A 515 -59.60 -27.12 -23.51
CA ASP A 515 -58.83 -28.26 -23.05
C ASP A 515 -58.08 -28.89 -24.23
N SER A 516 -56.76 -29.07 -24.09
CA SER A 516 -56.03 -30.08 -24.86
C SER A 516 -55.05 -30.80 -23.94
N TYR A 517 -55.49 -32.01 -23.56
CA TYR A 517 -54.71 -33.21 -23.37
C TYR A 517 -53.17 -33.08 -23.54
N TRP A 518 -52.44 -33.12 -22.43
CA TRP A 518 -51.06 -33.61 -22.41
C TRP A 518 -50.91 -34.60 -21.24
N ASN A 519 -51.11 -35.86 -21.59
CA ASN A 519 -50.75 -37.02 -20.79
C ASN A 519 -49.30 -37.37 -21.13
N GLY A 520 -48.40 -37.45 -20.14
CA GLY A 520 -47.08 -38.04 -20.36
C GLY A 520 -45.92 -37.43 -19.58
N LYS A 521 -45.49 -38.17 -18.54
CA LYS A 521 -44.18 -38.13 -17.86
C LYS A 521 -43.87 -36.94 -16.95
N SER A 522 -44.13 -37.20 -15.67
CA SER A 522 -43.55 -36.59 -14.47
C SER A 522 -42.03 -36.79 -14.35
N SER A 523 -41.22 -36.38 -15.33
CA SER A 523 -39.78 -36.70 -15.33
C SER A 523 -38.85 -35.55 -15.72
N THR A 524 -38.97 -34.36 -15.14
CA THR A 524 -37.90 -33.32 -15.23
C THR A 524 -37.89 -32.28 -14.10
N CYS A 525 -38.42 -32.56 -12.90
CA CYS A 525 -38.32 -31.61 -11.76
C CYS A 525 -36.95 -31.65 -11.03
N ILE A 526 -35.90 -32.15 -11.71
CA ILE A 526 -34.53 -32.32 -11.19
C ILE A 526 -33.51 -31.57 -12.06
N ASP A 527 -33.92 -30.58 -12.85
CA ASP A 527 -32.94 -29.68 -13.49
C ASP A 527 -32.40 -28.66 -12.47
N LYS A 528 -31.45 -29.19 -11.70
CA LYS A 528 -30.44 -28.59 -10.82
C LYS A 528 -30.61 -27.09 -10.55
N ARG A 529 -30.91 -26.76 -9.28
CA ARG A 529 -30.63 -25.44 -8.66
C ARG A 529 -29.12 -25.13 -8.65
N TRP A 530 -28.50 -25.07 -9.82
CA TRP A 530 -27.06 -24.89 -9.95
C TRP A 530 -26.60 -23.54 -9.39
N ILE A 531 -27.44 -22.50 -9.53
CA ILE A 531 -27.27 -21.20 -8.87
C ILE A 531 -27.14 -21.37 -7.36
N ARG A 532 -28.00 -22.19 -6.73
CA ARG A 532 -27.92 -22.46 -5.29
C ARG A 532 -26.61 -23.16 -4.92
N ASN A 533 -26.16 -24.13 -5.72
CA ASN A 533 -24.88 -24.82 -5.48
C ASN A 533 -23.71 -23.84 -5.52
N ILE A 534 -23.69 -22.91 -6.48
CA ILE A 534 -22.68 -21.85 -6.57
C ILE A 534 -22.71 -20.97 -5.31
N VAL A 535 -23.91 -20.55 -4.87
CA VAL A 535 -24.07 -19.71 -3.67
C VAL A 535 -23.69 -20.46 -2.38
N LEU A 536 -23.89 -21.77 -2.31
CA LEU A 536 -23.43 -22.61 -1.20
C LEU A 536 -21.89 -22.75 -1.18
N VAL A 537 -21.26 -22.90 -2.34
CA VAL A 537 -19.78 -22.88 -2.46
C VAL A 537 -19.21 -21.53 -2.01
N ALA A 538 -19.85 -20.42 -2.42
CA ALA A 538 -19.49 -19.10 -1.92
C ALA A 538 -19.66 -18.97 -0.40
N SER A 539 -20.72 -19.55 0.16
CA SER A 539 -20.96 -19.60 1.61
C SER A 539 -19.84 -20.34 2.34
N LEU A 540 -19.40 -21.49 1.83
CA LEU A 540 -18.27 -22.27 2.36
C LEU A 540 -16.96 -21.47 2.34
N ALA A 541 -16.71 -20.71 1.27
CA ALA A 541 -15.54 -19.84 1.19
C ALA A 541 -15.55 -18.73 2.26
N ILE A 542 -16.72 -18.16 2.56
CA ILE A 542 -16.89 -17.16 3.64
C ILE A 542 -16.62 -17.80 4.99
N PHE A 543 -17.19 -18.97 5.29
CA PHE A 543 -16.91 -19.71 6.53
C PHE A 543 -15.40 -19.94 6.70
N TRP A 544 -14.74 -20.47 5.66
CA TRP A 544 -13.31 -20.73 5.68
C TRP A 544 -12.49 -19.46 5.99
N LYS A 545 -12.80 -18.33 5.32
CA LYS A 545 -12.12 -17.06 5.56
C LYS A 545 -12.34 -16.55 6.98
N HIS A 546 -13.56 -16.61 7.48
CA HIS A 546 -13.91 -16.16 8.84
C HIS A 546 -13.22 -17.00 9.91
N PHE A 547 -13.28 -18.33 9.80
CA PHE A 547 -12.61 -19.23 10.76
C PHE A 547 -11.09 -19.08 10.71
N LYS A 548 -10.51 -18.88 9.53
CA LYS A 548 -9.08 -18.58 9.41
C LYS A 548 -8.71 -17.28 10.12
N SER A 549 -9.52 -16.22 9.98
CA SER A 549 -9.32 -14.96 10.70
C SER A 549 -9.39 -15.17 12.21
N CYS A 550 -10.45 -15.84 12.70
CA CYS A 550 -10.61 -16.16 14.12
C CYS A 550 -9.42 -16.96 14.66
N ARG A 551 -8.94 -17.98 13.94
CA ARG A 551 -7.79 -18.79 14.34
C ARG A 551 -6.50 -17.96 14.49
N VAL A 552 -6.29 -16.98 13.60
CA VAL A 552 -5.16 -16.07 13.70
C VAL A 552 -5.26 -15.22 14.97
N LEU A 553 -6.44 -14.68 15.28
CA LEU A 553 -6.68 -13.89 16.49
C LEU A 553 -6.50 -14.72 17.77
N VAL A 554 -7.01 -15.95 17.79
CA VAL A 554 -6.83 -16.92 18.89
C VAL A 554 -5.35 -17.12 19.21
N LYS A 555 -4.55 -17.39 18.16
CA LYS A 555 -3.11 -17.63 18.33
C LYS A 555 -2.37 -16.36 18.72
N ALA A 556 -2.76 -15.21 18.18
CA ALA A 556 -2.13 -13.92 18.43
C ALA A 556 -2.29 -13.46 19.87
N TYR A 557 -3.52 -13.46 20.38
CA TYR A 557 -3.86 -12.80 21.64
C TYR A 557 -4.11 -13.78 22.80
N ASP A 558 -3.90 -15.09 22.58
CA ASP A 558 -4.09 -16.15 23.56
C ASP A 558 -5.52 -16.12 24.14
N ILE A 559 -6.50 -16.25 23.25
CA ILE A 559 -7.92 -16.04 23.54
C ILE A 559 -8.78 -17.25 23.18
N ASN A 560 -9.74 -17.60 24.03
CA ASN A 560 -10.78 -18.57 23.72
C ASN A 560 -11.94 -17.91 22.94
N PRO A 561 -12.28 -18.37 21.72
CA PRO A 561 -13.33 -17.78 20.88
C PRO A 561 -14.73 -17.82 21.48
N PHE A 562 -15.02 -18.81 22.31
CA PHE A 562 -16.34 -18.98 22.92
C PHE A 562 -16.52 -18.14 24.19
N LEU A 563 -15.43 -17.79 24.88
CA LEU A 563 -15.48 -17.02 26.12
C LEU A 563 -15.19 -15.53 25.89
N HIS A 564 -14.23 -15.21 25.02
CA HIS A 564 -13.68 -13.86 24.93
C HIS A 564 -14.15 -13.08 23.70
N PHE A 565 -14.77 -13.72 22.72
CA PHE A 565 -15.38 -13.04 21.56
C PHE A 565 -16.47 -13.87 20.87
N PRO A 566 -17.47 -14.40 21.60
CA PRO A 566 -18.50 -15.27 21.02
C PRO A 566 -19.34 -14.56 19.94
N VAL A 567 -19.65 -13.27 20.15
CA VAL A 567 -20.43 -12.49 19.17
C VAL A 567 -19.65 -12.32 17.87
N TYR A 568 -18.36 -11.96 17.94
CA TYR A 568 -17.53 -11.83 16.73
C TYR A 568 -17.34 -13.16 16.00
N SER A 569 -17.10 -14.26 16.72
CA SER A 569 -16.81 -15.56 16.11
C SER A 569 -18.04 -16.28 15.55
N LEU A 570 -19.19 -16.24 16.23
CA LEU A 570 -20.34 -17.08 15.91
C LEU A 570 -21.43 -16.39 15.08
N THR A 571 -21.56 -15.07 15.14
CA THR A 571 -22.74 -14.39 14.55
C THR A 571 -22.84 -14.58 13.04
N MET A 572 -21.76 -14.35 12.29
CA MET A 572 -21.78 -14.53 10.82
C MET A 572 -22.04 -15.99 10.41
N PRO A 573 -21.36 -17.00 11.00
CA PRO A 573 -21.69 -18.40 10.77
C PRO A 573 -23.15 -18.77 11.04
N VAL A 574 -23.71 -18.30 12.14
CA VAL A 574 -25.10 -18.59 12.54
C VAL A 574 -26.09 -17.96 11.57
N LEU A 575 -25.92 -16.67 11.22
CA LEU A 575 -26.81 -15.98 10.28
C LEU A 575 -26.76 -16.63 8.89
N LEU A 576 -25.58 -17.02 8.42
CA LEU A 576 -25.42 -17.69 7.12
C LEU A 576 -26.07 -19.08 7.11
N THR A 577 -25.89 -19.87 8.18
CA THR A 577 -26.53 -21.18 8.34
C THR A 577 -28.05 -21.05 8.41
N TYR A 578 -28.54 -20.06 9.17
CA TYR A 578 -29.96 -19.75 9.26
C TYR A 578 -30.55 -19.38 7.89
N ALA A 579 -29.85 -18.56 7.11
CA ALA A 579 -30.26 -18.19 5.76
C ALA A 579 -30.36 -19.41 4.85
N ILE A 580 -29.34 -20.29 4.86
CA ILE A 580 -29.33 -21.54 4.08
C ILE A 580 -30.51 -22.44 4.47
N TYR A 581 -30.76 -22.60 5.77
CA TYR A 581 -31.86 -23.42 6.28
C TYR A 581 -33.23 -22.86 5.89
N LYS A 582 -33.46 -21.57 6.15
CA LYS A 582 -34.76 -20.93 5.90
C LYS A 582 -35.10 -20.86 4.42
N THR A 583 -34.09 -20.70 3.56
CA THR A 583 -34.26 -20.68 2.09
C THR A 583 -34.33 -22.07 1.47
N ARG A 584 -34.06 -23.15 2.23
CA ARG A 584 -34.17 -24.54 1.75
C ARG A 584 -35.62 -25.01 1.65
N ARG A 585 -36.46 -24.60 2.62
CA ARG A 585 -37.89 -24.93 2.66
C ARG A 585 -38.65 -24.01 1.70
N VAL A 586 -39.00 -24.54 0.52
CA VAL A 586 -40.09 -24.03 -0.33
C VAL A 586 -41.21 -25.04 -0.26
#